data_AF-A0A6S6S798-F1
#
_entry.id   AF-A0A6S6S798-F1
#
_cell.length_a   1.000
_cell.length_b   1.000
_cell.length_c   1.000
_cell.angle_alpha   90.00
_cell.angle_beta   90.00
_cell.angle_gamma   90.00
#
_symmetry.space_group_name_H-M   'P 1'
#
loop_
_entity.id
_entity.type
_entity.pdbx_description
1 polymer ?
#
loop_
_entity_poly.entity_id
_entity_poly.type
_entity_poly.pdbx_seq_one_letter_code
_entity_poly.pdbx_strand_id
1 'polypeptide(L)'
;MNAAAKQTIEQCFQPLKNQRLLQYHLTHDCFTGRPLAAHQLPQRHEAVVDVMVEKQQRDLNSLNEILYPTPTLGSVLGDSLAVLKVQTQLAETEAVVPMEKPSEDLVNRAKNWFDEYQSSGLATLLPAQSAQLTQASIAVIKRVFARNTILIRNVCMLSAFWVRSPLEWDTKGDVDLLDHLFVRYEAPAFLKACWSRVSDEESVRWLLCFIMYAQGGSLKELTSHFGWTVKSKKLWHQLFMCPAHLMPLHAVLYAEFKRLGGWDEDFACLMGNKSYVIDLLEPISEEG
;
A
#
# COMPACT_ATOMS: atom_id res chain seq x y z
N MET A 1 -30.40 -19.73 8.60
CA MET A 1 -29.43 -20.43 7.74
C MET A 1 -29.69 -21.92 7.80
N ASN A 2 -29.85 -22.58 6.66
CA ASN A 2 -30.22 -24.00 6.58
C ASN A 2 -29.02 -24.88 7.01
N ALA A 3 -29.26 -25.92 7.81
CA ALA A 3 -28.18 -26.78 8.36
C ALA A 3 -27.31 -27.42 7.27
N ALA A 4 -27.92 -27.73 6.12
CA ALA A 4 -27.23 -28.21 4.93
C ALA A 4 -26.19 -27.20 4.40
N ALA A 5 -26.51 -25.90 4.38
CA ALA A 5 -25.59 -24.87 3.89
C ALA A 5 -24.36 -24.72 4.81
N LYS A 6 -24.56 -24.84 6.12
CA LYS A 6 -23.46 -24.82 7.10
C LYS A 6 -22.53 -26.03 6.91
N GLN A 7 -23.11 -27.20 6.68
CA GLN A 7 -22.36 -28.44 6.47
C GLN A 7 -21.62 -28.47 5.12
N THR A 8 -22.20 -27.90 4.06
CA THR A 8 -21.53 -27.74 2.76
C THR A 8 -20.34 -26.77 2.86
N ILE A 9 -20.49 -25.66 3.57
CA ILE A 9 -19.39 -24.73 3.85
C ILE A 9 -18.29 -25.46 4.65
N GLU A 10 -18.64 -26.13 5.75
CA GLU A 10 -17.68 -26.89 6.55
C GLU A 10 -16.93 -27.96 5.73
N GLN A 11 -17.60 -28.66 4.81
CA GLN A 11 -16.97 -29.66 3.93
C GLN A 11 -16.08 -29.05 2.85
N CYS A 12 -16.41 -27.88 2.30
CA CYS A 12 -15.58 -27.18 1.33
C CYS A 12 -14.30 -26.60 1.96
N PHE A 13 -14.32 -26.24 3.24
CA PHE A 13 -13.18 -25.62 3.95
C PHE A 13 -12.38 -26.60 4.83
N GLN A 14 -12.92 -27.78 5.16
CA GLN A 14 -12.24 -28.85 5.92
C GLN A 14 -10.85 -29.30 5.40
N PRO A 15 -10.56 -29.37 4.08
CA PRO A 15 -9.26 -29.87 3.62
C PRO A 15 -8.15 -28.80 3.60
N LEU A 16 -8.44 -27.53 3.90
CA LEU A 16 -7.41 -26.51 4.01
C LEU A 16 -6.74 -26.62 5.39
N LYS A 17 -5.71 -27.48 5.49
CA LYS A 17 -4.75 -27.43 6.60
C LYS A 17 -4.36 -25.96 6.85
N ASN A 18 -4.21 -25.53 8.11
CA ASN A 18 -3.94 -24.13 8.49
C ASN A 18 -2.88 -23.44 7.59
N GLN A 19 -1.82 -24.14 7.21
CA GLN A 19 -0.78 -23.62 6.30
C GLN A 19 -1.27 -23.28 4.88
N ARG A 20 -2.22 -24.03 4.33
CA ARG A 20 -2.86 -23.72 3.03
C ARG A 20 -3.84 -22.56 3.14
N LEU A 21 -4.53 -22.41 4.28
CA LEU A 21 -5.36 -21.24 4.57
C LEU A 21 -4.51 -19.96 4.71
N LEU A 22 -3.37 -20.06 5.40
CA LEU A 22 -2.38 -18.98 5.50
C LEU A 22 -1.89 -18.53 4.12
N GLN A 23 -1.54 -19.48 3.24
CA GLN A 23 -1.13 -19.15 1.87
C GLN A 23 -2.28 -18.66 0.99
N TYR A 24 -3.51 -19.09 1.24
CA TYR A 24 -4.67 -18.69 0.45
C TYR A 24 -4.92 -17.19 0.56
N HIS A 25 -4.86 -16.62 1.75
CA HIS A 25 -5.09 -15.18 1.98
C HIS A 25 -3.98 -14.27 1.43
N LEU A 26 -2.79 -14.81 1.20
CA LEU A 26 -1.67 -14.10 0.57
C LEU A 26 -1.71 -14.15 -0.97
N THR A 27 -2.45 -15.11 -1.53
CA THR A 27 -2.47 -15.38 -2.98
C THR A 27 -3.82 -15.08 -3.63
N HIS A 28 -4.86 -14.90 -2.83
CA HIS A 28 -6.22 -14.66 -3.29
C HIS A 28 -6.80 -13.42 -2.62
N ASP A 29 -7.56 -12.65 -3.39
CA ASP A 29 -8.38 -11.59 -2.84
C ASP A 29 -9.48 -12.22 -1.98
N CYS A 30 -9.49 -11.89 -0.69
CA CYS A 30 -10.38 -12.53 0.27
C CYS A 30 -11.85 -12.11 0.14
N PHE A 31 -12.17 -11.11 -0.70
CA PHE A 31 -13.53 -10.62 -0.93
C PHE A 31 -14.19 -11.30 -2.12
N THR A 32 -13.41 -11.50 -3.18
CA THR A 32 -13.86 -12.08 -4.43
C THR A 32 -13.51 -13.57 -4.54
N GLY A 33 -12.61 -14.06 -3.68
CA GLY A 33 -12.04 -15.41 -3.77
C GLY A 33 -11.16 -15.61 -5.01
N ARG A 34 -10.90 -14.54 -5.78
CA ARG A 34 -10.14 -14.62 -7.03
C ARG A 34 -8.64 -14.62 -6.72
N PRO A 35 -7.83 -15.36 -7.49
CA PRO A 35 -6.37 -15.25 -7.40
C PRO A 35 -5.94 -13.81 -7.66
N LEU A 36 -5.01 -13.31 -6.87
CA LEU A 36 -4.35 -12.03 -7.12
C LEU A 36 -3.54 -12.13 -8.41
N ALA A 37 -3.56 -11.07 -9.21
CA ALA A 37 -2.78 -11.03 -10.44
C ALA A 37 -1.27 -11.03 -10.11
N ALA A 38 -0.45 -11.57 -11.02
CA ALA A 38 0.99 -11.71 -10.79
C ALA A 38 1.70 -10.39 -10.41
N HIS A 39 1.22 -9.24 -10.91
CA HIS A 39 1.77 -7.92 -10.59
C HIS A 39 1.36 -7.37 -9.21
N GLN A 40 0.41 -8.01 -8.53
CA GLN A 40 -0.07 -7.63 -7.20
C GLN A 40 0.65 -8.41 -6.08
N LEU A 41 1.25 -9.55 -6.43
CA LEU A 41 1.96 -10.41 -5.49
C LEU A 41 3.39 -9.89 -5.21
N PRO A 42 3.91 -10.07 -4.00
CA PRO A 42 5.32 -9.83 -3.67
C PRO A 42 6.28 -10.58 -4.60
N GLN A 43 7.38 -9.94 -5.00
CA GLN A 43 8.48 -10.65 -5.65
C GLN A 43 9.23 -11.45 -4.58
N ARG A 44 9.16 -12.79 -4.62
CA ARG A 44 9.74 -13.64 -3.58
C ARG A 44 11.26 -13.75 -3.73
N HIS A 45 11.99 -13.50 -2.64
CA HIS A 45 13.38 -13.96 -2.46
C HIS A 45 13.36 -15.16 -1.49
N GLU A 46 14.05 -16.25 -1.85
CA GLU A 46 13.80 -17.61 -1.32
C GLU A 46 14.27 -17.88 0.13
N ALA A 47 14.74 -16.88 0.90
CA ALA A 47 15.58 -17.19 2.07
C ALA A 47 14.90 -17.19 3.47
N VAL A 48 13.71 -16.62 3.70
CA VAL A 48 13.09 -16.58 5.05
C VAL A 48 11.56 -16.66 4.98
N VAL A 49 11.03 -17.85 4.66
CA VAL A 49 9.61 -17.98 4.27
C VAL A 49 8.63 -18.02 5.45
N ASP A 50 8.98 -18.62 6.60
CA ASP A 50 7.97 -18.86 7.66
C ASP A 50 7.68 -17.62 8.52
N VAL A 51 8.72 -16.96 9.06
CA VAL A 51 8.55 -15.81 9.98
C VAL A 51 7.91 -14.60 9.27
N MET A 52 8.26 -14.37 8.00
CA MET A 52 7.67 -13.27 7.21
C MET A 52 6.19 -13.53 6.91
N VAL A 53 5.83 -14.78 6.57
CA VAL A 53 4.44 -15.17 6.29
C VAL A 53 3.57 -15.03 7.55
N GLU A 54 4.09 -15.43 8.71
CA GLU A 54 3.38 -15.26 9.98
C GLU A 54 3.16 -13.78 10.33
N LYS A 55 4.17 -12.92 10.13
CA LYS A 55 4.02 -11.47 10.33
C LYS A 55 2.97 -10.88 9.39
N GLN A 56 3.07 -11.17 8.09
CA GLN A 56 2.10 -10.70 7.08
C GLN A 56 0.67 -11.13 7.43
N GLN A 57 0.49 -12.37 7.90
CA GLN A 57 -0.83 -12.83 8.35
C GLN A 57 -1.32 -12.08 9.58
N ARG A 58 -0.46 -11.84 10.58
CA ARG A 58 -0.84 -11.07 11.77
C ARG A 58 -1.27 -9.66 11.40
N ASP A 59 -0.49 -8.98 10.57
CA ASP A 59 -0.81 -7.62 10.06
C ASP A 59 -2.15 -7.60 9.31
N LEU A 60 -2.37 -8.61 8.48
CA LEU A 60 -3.61 -8.80 7.75
C LEU A 60 -4.81 -9.00 8.69
N ASN A 61 -4.66 -9.80 9.73
CA ASN A 61 -5.71 -10.04 10.72
C ASN A 61 -6.05 -8.74 11.46
N SER A 62 -5.04 -7.99 11.92
CA SER A 62 -5.25 -6.70 12.60
C SER A 62 -5.99 -5.68 11.73
N LEU A 63 -5.66 -5.60 10.43
CA LEU A 63 -6.40 -4.74 9.50
C LEU A 63 -7.85 -5.23 9.31
N ASN A 64 -8.05 -6.54 9.17
CA ASN A 64 -9.39 -7.09 8.96
C ASN A 64 -10.30 -6.90 10.18
N GLU A 65 -9.76 -6.91 11.40
CA GLU A 65 -10.54 -6.60 12.61
C GLU A 65 -11.13 -5.18 12.57
N ILE A 66 -10.39 -4.22 12.03
CA ILE A 66 -10.85 -2.83 11.89
C ILE A 66 -11.82 -2.68 10.72
N LEU A 67 -11.47 -3.28 9.59
CA LEU A 67 -12.29 -3.18 8.38
C LEU A 67 -13.60 -3.98 8.53
N TYR A 68 -13.62 -5.06 9.30
CA TYR A 68 -14.73 -5.99 9.44
C TYR A 68 -14.82 -6.54 10.88
N PRO A 69 -15.22 -5.72 11.86
CA PRO A 69 -15.27 -6.12 13.28
C PRO A 69 -16.29 -7.24 13.57
N THR A 70 -17.22 -7.49 12.66
CA THR A 70 -18.13 -8.65 12.68
C THR A 70 -18.13 -9.32 11.31
N PRO A 71 -17.11 -10.14 10.98
CA PRO A 71 -16.96 -10.71 9.65
C PRO A 71 -18.03 -11.78 9.40
N THR A 72 -19.20 -11.32 8.97
CA THR A 72 -20.26 -12.20 8.47
C THR A 72 -20.21 -12.18 6.95
N LEU A 73 -20.53 -13.31 6.32
CA LEU A 73 -20.70 -13.39 4.86
C LEU A 73 -21.65 -12.28 4.35
N GLY A 74 -22.64 -11.90 5.17
CA GLY A 74 -23.57 -10.79 4.91
C GLY A 74 -22.95 -9.40 4.96
N SER A 75 -21.97 -9.12 5.84
CA SER A 75 -21.25 -7.84 5.86
C SER A 75 -20.36 -7.65 4.62
N VAL A 76 -19.71 -8.73 4.18
CA VAL A 76 -18.84 -8.78 3.00
C VAL A 76 -19.65 -8.64 1.69
N LEU A 77 -20.80 -9.32 1.60
CA LEU A 77 -21.73 -9.18 0.48
C LEU A 77 -22.49 -7.85 0.52
N GLY A 78 -22.78 -7.31 1.71
CA GLY A 78 -23.41 -6.01 1.90
C GLY A 78 -22.61 -4.86 1.30
N ASP A 79 -21.29 -4.84 1.53
CA ASP A 79 -20.39 -3.86 0.92
C ASP A 79 -20.38 -3.97 -0.61
N SER A 80 -20.40 -5.21 -1.14
CA SER A 80 -20.46 -5.47 -2.59
C SER A 80 -21.78 -5.05 -3.23
N LEU A 81 -22.89 -5.16 -2.50
CA LEU A 81 -24.24 -4.78 -2.95
C LEU A 81 -24.53 -3.28 -2.76
N ALA A 82 -23.91 -2.63 -1.78
CA ALA A 82 -24.02 -1.19 -1.55
C ALA A 82 -23.49 -0.38 -2.76
N VAL A 83 -22.51 -0.92 -3.50
CA VAL A 83 -22.00 -0.36 -4.77
C VAL A 83 -23.11 -0.18 -5.83
N LEU A 84 -24.20 -0.95 -5.74
CA LEU A 84 -25.29 -0.91 -6.72
C LEU A 84 -26.42 0.07 -6.34
N LYS A 85 -26.43 0.61 -5.11
CA LYS A 85 -27.47 1.55 -4.62
C LYS A 85 -26.91 2.97 -4.48
N VAL A 86 -26.87 3.66 -5.61
CA VAL A 86 -27.25 5.08 -5.85
C VAL A 86 -27.29 6.09 -4.67
N GLN A 87 -26.65 7.25 -4.93
CA GLN A 87 -26.85 8.67 -4.49
C GLN A 87 -26.81 9.16 -3.02
N THR A 88 -25.88 10.12 -2.82
CA THR A 88 -25.90 11.43 -2.08
C THR A 88 -26.34 11.53 -0.61
N GLN A 89 -25.49 12.16 0.24
CA GLN A 89 -25.78 13.37 1.06
C GLN A 89 -24.61 13.68 2.02
N LEU A 90 -24.18 14.94 2.04
CA LEU A 90 -23.09 15.49 2.87
C LEU A 90 -23.68 16.15 4.13
N ALA A 91 -23.03 15.95 5.26
CA ALA A 91 -23.26 16.70 6.50
C ALA A 91 -22.05 17.60 6.77
N GLU A 92 -22.31 18.83 7.20
CA GLU A 92 -21.34 19.89 7.45
C GLU A 92 -20.66 19.80 8.83
N THR A 93 -19.52 20.52 8.94
CA THR A 93 -18.81 21.03 10.14
C THR A 93 -17.91 20.02 10.89
N GLU A 94 -16.69 20.32 11.38
CA GLU A 94 -15.97 21.56 11.76
C GLU A 94 -14.47 21.54 11.35
N ALA A 95 -13.84 22.71 11.49
CA ALA A 95 -12.59 23.17 10.88
C ALA A 95 -11.30 22.34 11.12
N VAL A 96 -10.58 22.11 10.02
CA VAL A 96 -9.21 21.58 9.97
C VAL A 96 -8.22 22.66 10.37
N VAL A 97 -7.38 22.35 11.36
CA VAL A 97 -6.24 23.17 11.78
C VAL A 97 -5.22 23.28 10.64
N PRO A 98 -4.81 24.48 10.21
CA PRO A 98 -3.76 24.63 9.23
C PRO A 98 -2.41 24.44 9.94
N MET A 99 -1.64 23.41 9.56
CA MET A 99 -0.23 23.28 9.96
C MET A 99 0.71 23.45 8.77
N GLU A 100 1.60 24.44 8.94
CA GLU A 100 2.62 24.93 8.01
C GLU A 100 3.87 24.04 7.90
N LYS A 101 4.50 24.16 6.72
CA LYS A 101 5.83 23.70 6.24
C LYS A 101 6.14 22.19 6.24
N PRO A 102 6.86 21.69 5.21
CA PRO A 102 7.32 20.30 5.16
C PRO A 102 8.41 20.13 6.22
N SER A 103 8.05 19.48 7.31
CA SER A 103 8.80 19.51 8.55
C SER A 103 9.63 18.23 8.70
N GLU A 104 10.84 18.33 9.27
CA GLU A 104 11.61 17.18 9.79
C GLU A 104 10.75 16.21 10.60
N ASP A 105 9.66 16.72 11.19
CA ASP A 105 8.57 15.95 11.78
C ASP A 105 8.03 14.83 10.88
N LEU A 106 7.79 15.08 9.58
CA LEU A 106 7.28 14.04 8.68
C LEU A 106 8.28 12.91 8.48
N VAL A 107 9.57 13.25 8.33
CA VAL A 107 10.64 12.24 8.21
C VAL A 107 10.70 11.39 9.48
N ASN A 108 10.69 12.03 10.65
CA ASN A 108 10.77 11.34 11.93
C ASN A 108 9.52 10.48 12.19
N ARG A 109 8.33 10.98 11.85
CA ARG A 109 7.09 10.19 11.90
C ARG A 109 7.17 8.97 10.98
N ALA A 110 7.65 9.13 9.75
CA ALA A 110 7.80 8.03 8.80
C ALA A 110 8.81 6.98 9.30
N LYS A 111 9.95 7.40 9.84
CA LYS A 111 10.97 6.50 10.43
C LYS A 111 10.41 5.74 11.63
N ASN A 112 9.85 6.46 12.60
CA ASN A 112 9.30 5.86 13.81
C ASN A 112 8.17 4.88 13.49
N TRP A 113 7.27 5.27 12.57
CA TRP A 113 6.19 4.39 12.09
C TRP A 113 6.76 3.12 11.44
N PHE A 114 7.80 3.25 10.61
CA PHE A 114 8.43 2.12 9.94
C PHE A 114 9.16 1.19 10.92
N ASP A 115 9.86 1.73 11.91
CA ASP A 115 10.55 0.95 12.95
C ASP A 115 9.56 0.17 13.83
N GLU A 116 8.44 0.80 14.17
CA GLU A 116 7.35 0.15 14.89
C GLU A 116 6.68 -0.93 14.02
N TYR A 117 6.45 -0.65 12.75
CA TYR A 117 5.96 -1.64 11.79
C TYR A 117 6.93 -2.82 11.65
N GLN A 118 8.24 -2.58 11.61
CA GLN A 118 9.25 -3.63 11.53
C GLN A 118 9.25 -4.52 12.77
N SER A 119 9.28 -3.91 13.96
CA SER A 119 9.41 -4.59 15.24
C SER A 119 8.12 -5.29 15.71
N SER A 120 6.98 -4.62 15.56
CA SER A 120 5.71 -5.01 16.20
C SER A 120 4.58 -5.30 15.20
N GLY A 121 4.74 -4.89 13.94
CA GLY A 121 3.71 -5.01 12.91
C GLY A 121 2.60 -3.98 13.09
N LEU A 122 1.43 -4.24 12.50
CA LEU A 122 0.31 -3.29 12.51
C LEU A 122 -0.52 -3.29 13.80
N ALA A 123 -0.35 -4.31 14.65
CA ALA A 123 -1.16 -4.47 15.86
C ALA A 123 -1.00 -3.30 16.85
N THR A 124 0.17 -2.66 16.91
CA THR A 124 0.44 -1.50 17.78
C THR A 124 0.12 -0.18 17.09
N LEU A 125 0.35 -0.11 15.77
CA LEU A 125 0.15 1.09 14.96
C LEU A 125 -1.32 1.45 14.75
N LEU A 126 -2.18 0.47 14.50
CA LEU A 126 -3.58 0.73 14.15
C LEU A 126 -4.41 1.31 15.31
N PRO A 127 -4.28 0.82 16.57
CA PRO A 127 -4.95 1.45 17.70
C PRO A 127 -4.57 2.93 17.89
N ALA A 128 -3.30 3.28 17.66
CA ALA A 128 -2.83 4.67 17.72
C ALA A 128 -3.48 5.56 16.65
N GLN A 129 -3.94 4.97 15.56
CA GLN A 129 -4.61 5.64 14.43
C GLN A 129 -6.15 5.60 14.51
N SER A 130 -6.71 5.04 15.58
CA SER A 130 -8.15 4.79 15.72
C SER A 130 -9.04 6.02 15.57
N ALA A 131 -8.55 7.21 15.94
CA ALA A 131 -9.27 8.47 15.76
C ALA A 131 -9.55 8.81 14.28
N GLN A 132 -8.66 8.41 13.37
CA GLN A 132 -8.82 8.60 11.93
C GLN A 132 -9.64 7.46 11.31
N LEU A 133 -9.43 6.22 11.80
CA LEU A 133 -10.09 4.99 11.35
C LEU A 133 -11.49 4.80 11.93
N THR A 134 -12.33 5.83 11.86
CA THR A 134 -13.74 5.73 12.25
C THR A 134 -14.54 4.88 11.26
N GLN A 135 -15.68 4.34 11.70
CA GLN A 135 -16.58 3.60 10.81
C GLN A 135 -17.02 4.42 9.59
N ALA A 136 -17.24 5.72 9.77
CA ALA A 136 -17.63 6.63 8.68
C ALA A 136 -16.49 6.80 7.67
N SER A 137 -15.25 7.03 8.13
CA SER A 137 -14.06 7.12 7.29
C SER A 137 -13.87 5.85 6.45
N ILE A 138 -13.94 4.69 7.12
CA ILE A 138 -13.78 3.38 6.48
C ILE A 138 -14.89 3.14 5.45
N ALA A 139 -16.14 3.53 5.74
CA ALA A 139 -17.25 3.38 4.80
C ALA A 139 -17.02 4.18 3.51
N VAL A 140 -16.50 5.41 3.60
CA VAL A 140 -16.14 6.19 2.40
C VAL A 140 -15.05 5.50 1.59
N ILE A 141 -13.97 5.06 2.24
CA ILE A 141 -12.83 4.39 1.58
C ILE A 141 -13.28 3.10 0.88
N LYS A 142 -14.04 2.26 1.59
CA LYS A 142 -14.61 1.02 1.03
C LYS A 142 -15.51 1.28 -0.15
N ARG A 143 -16.35 2.32 -0.09
CA ARG A 143 -17.26 2.69 -1.18
C ARG A 143 -16.48 3.05 -2.44
N VAL A 144 -15.43 3.86 -2.31
CA VAL A 144 -14.65 4.35 -3.46
C VAL A 144 -13.76 3.26 -4.05
N PHE A 145 -13.12 2.47 -3.20
CA PHE A 145 -12.19 1.43 -3.63
C PHE A 145 -12.80 0.02 -3.55
N ALA A 146 -14.11 -0.10 -3.72
CA ALA A 146 -14.86 -1.34 -3.48
C ALA A 146 -14.37 -2.57 -4.26
N ARG A 147 -13.61 -2.37 -5.35
CA ARG A 147 -13.05 -3.43 -6.20
C ARG A 147 -11.57 -3.71 -5.95
N ASN A 148 -10.96 -3.03 -4.97
CA ASN A 148 -9.53 -3.12 -4.69
C ASN A 148 -9.29 -3.12 -3.18
N THR A 149 -9.45 -4.31 -2.60
CA THR A 149 -9.19 -4.58 -1.19
C THR A 149 -7.80 -4.17 -0.75
N ILE A 150 -6.80 -4.43 -1.59
CA ILE A 150 -5.41 -4.13 -1.28
C ILE A 150 -5.22 -2.63 -1.11
N LEU A 151 -5.82 -1.84 -2.00
CA LEU A 151 -5.84 -0.39 -1.89
C LEU A 151 -6.53 0.09 -0.61
N ILE A 152 -7.70 -0.48 -0.26
CA ILE A 152 -8.39 -0.18 1.02
C ILE A 152 -7.45 -0.43 2.21
N ARG A 153 -6.77 -1.58 2.23
CA ARG A 153 -5.84 -1.95 3.29
C ARG A 153 -4.68 -0.97 3.40
N ASN A 154 -4.02 -0.67 2.29
CA ASN A 154 -2.86 0.22 2.27
C ASN A 154 -3.24 1.64 2.69
N VAL A 155 -4.41 2.13 2.25
CA VAL A 155 -4.94 3.45 2.65
C VAL A 155 -5.23 3.52 4.15
N CYS A 156 -5.86 2.48 4.73
CA CYS A 156 -6.13 2.45 6.17
C CYS A 156 -4.87 2.21 7.01
N MET A 157 -3.95 1.37 6.55
CA MET A 157 -2.67 1.10 7.20
C MET A 157 -1.86 2.37 7.42
N LEU A 158 -1.86 3.26 6.43
CA LEU A 158 -1.12 4.53 6.46
C LEU A 158 -2.00 5.71 6.88
N SER A 159 -3.09 5.47 7.62
CA SER A 159 -4.01 6.55 8.01
C SER A 159 -3.36 7.64 8.86
N ALA A 160 -2.30 7.30 9.61
CA ALA A 160 -1.44 8.25 10.31
C ALA A 160 -0.91 9.41 9.43
N PHE A 161 -0.83 9.21 8.11
CA PHE A 161 -0.31 10.17 7.14
C PHE A 161 -1.41 10.86 6.32
N TRP A 162 -2.69 10.70 6.67
CA TRP A 162 -3.77 11.44 6.01
C TRP A 162 -3.62 12.95 6.25
N VAL A 163 -3.60 13.72 5.17
CA VAL A 163 -3.52 15.19 5.19
C VAL A 163 -4.90 15.84 5.22
N ARG A 164 -5.94 15.11 4.84
CA ARG A 164 -7.36 15.53 4.85
C ARG A 164 -8.24 14.35 5.23
N SER A 165 -9.45 14.62 5.72
CA SER A 165 -10.38 13.57 6.11
C SER A 165 -11.06 12.94 4.89
N PRO A 166 -11.29 11.60 4.85
CA PRO A 166 -12.13 10.98 3.82
C PRO A 166 -13.55 11.54 3.77
N LEU A 167 -14.05 12.08 4.90
CA LEU A 167 -15.40 12.63 4.98
C LEU A 167 -15.56 13.97 4.24
N GLU A 168 -14.45 14.69 4.07
CA GLU A 168 -14.38 15.95 3.34
C GLU A 168 -14.23 15.75 1.83
N TRP A 169 -14.10 14.50 1.37
CA TRP A 169 -13.88 14.21 -0.04
C TRP A 169 -15.18 14.31 -0.84
N ASP A 170 -15.20 15.20 -1.83
CA ASP A 170 -16.31 15.33 -2.77
C ASP A 170 -16.08 14.49 -4.02
N THR A 171 -16.95 13.50 -4.21
CA THR A 171 -17.01 12.65 -5.42
C THR A 171 -17.16 13.41 -6.74
N LYS A 172 -17.63 14.66 -6.72
CA LYS A 172 -17.80 15.50 -7.91
C LYS A 172 -16.59 16.38 -8.20
N GLY A 173 -15.61 16.44 -7.31
CA GLY A 173 -14.37 17.17 -7.52
C GLY A 173 -13.45 16.49 -8.51
N ASP A 174 -12.44 17.22 -8.98
CA ASP A 174 -11.45 16.74 -9.95
C ASP A 174 -10.32 15.88 -9.31
N VAL A 175 -10.34 15.68 -7.99
CA VAL A 175 -9.28 14.99 -7.24
C VAL A 175 -9.77 13.63 -6.78
N ASP A 176 -9.02 12.57 -7.10
CA ASP A 176 -9.34 11.22 -6.62
C ASP A 176 -9.14 11.10 -5.09
N LEU A 177 -9.77 10.10 -4.46
CA LEU A 177 -9.70 9.96 -3.01
C LEU A 177 -8.27 9.71 -2.50
N LEU A 178 -7.41 9.02 -3.25
CA LEU A 178 -6.04 8.75 -2.82
C LEU A 178 -5.24 10.06 -2.75
N ASP A 179 -5.37 10.89 -3.78
CA ASP A 179 -4.74 12.21 -3.83
C ASP A 179 -5.31 13.13 -2.76
N HIS A 180 -6.63 13.11 -2.54
CA HIS A 180 -7.25 13.88 -1.47
C HIS A 180 -6.64 13.56 -0.10
N LEU A 181 -6.45 12.27 0.20
CA LEU A 181 -5.97 11.80 1.50
C LEU A 181 -4.48 12.04 1.71
N PHE A 182 -3.64 11.98 0.68
CA PHE A 182 -2.19 11.94 0.87
C PHE A 182 -1.40 13.04 0.15
N VAL A 183 -1.98 13.69 -0.86
CA VAL A 183 -1.26 14.55 -1.81
C VAL A 183 -1.47 16.04 -1.51
N ARG A 184 -0.35 16.70 -1.20
CA ARG A 184 -0.19 18.16 -1.15
C ARG A 184 0.66 18.68 -2.30
N TYR A 185 1.64 17.88 -2.72
CA TYR A 185 2.56 18.14 -3.83
C TYR A 185 2.55 16.95 -4.77
N GLU A 186 2.83 17.18 -6.05
CA GLU A 186 2.90 16.11 -7.05
C GLU A 186 3.91 15.02 -6.63
N ALA A 187 3.54 13.76 -6.83
CA ALA A 187 4.40 12.61 -6.61
C ALA A 187 4.62 11.84 -7.93
N PRO A 188 5.75 11.14 -8.09
CA PRO A 188 6.01 10.32 -9.26
C PRO A 188 4.87 9.36 -9.58
N ALA A 189 4.34 9.41 -10.79
CA ALA A 189 3.12 8.72 -11.18
C ALA A 189 3.19 7.19 -10.98
N PHE A 190 4.37 6.58 -11.18
CA PHE A 190 4.55 5.13 -11.01
C PHE A 190 4.32 4.66 -9.56
N LEU A 191 4.51 5.54 -8.58
CA LEU A 191 4.29 5.20 -7.17
C LEU A 191 2.81 4.98 -6.85
N LYS A 192 1.87 5.57 -7.62
CA LYS A 192 0.43 5.31 -7.45
C LYS A 192 0.09 3.82 -7.65
N ALA A 193 0.78 3.13 -8.55
CA ALA A 193 0.56 1.70 -8.79
C ALA A 193 0.93 0.82 -7.59
N CYS A 194 1.82 1.29 -6.70
CA CYS A 194 2.25 0.54 -5.51
C CYS A 194 1.12 0.35 -4.51
N TRP A 195 0.16 1.28 -4.46
CA TRP A 195 -0.98 1.21 -3.54
C TRP A 195 -1.91 0.04 -3.81
N SER A 196 -1.84 -0.58 -4.99
CA SER A 196 -2.63 -1.76 -5.35
C SER A 196 -1.87 -3.09 -5.20
N ARG A 197 -0.69 -3.08 -4.58
CA ARG A 197 0.11 -4.29 -4.30
C ARG A 197 0.02 -4.69 -2.84
N VAL A 198 0.10 -6.01 -2.60
CA VAL A 198 0.10 -6.57 -1.25
C VAL A 198 1.25 -5.93 -0.47
N SER A 199 0.93 -5.38 0.70
CA SER A 199 1.93 -4.79 1.57
C SER A 199 2.83 -5.86 2.17
N ASP A 200 4.11 -5.71 1.88
CA ASP A 200 5.26 -6.32 2.49
C ASP A 200 6.26 -5.22 2.86
N GLU A 201 7.40 -5.59 3.43
CA GLU A 201 8.35 -4.59 3.91
C GLU A 201 8.88 -3.69 2.77
N GLU A 202 9.14 -4.25 1.59
CA GLU A 202 9.66 -3.50 0.45
C GLU A 202 8.61 -2.53 -0.11
N SER A 203 7.39 -3.01 -0.36
CA SER A 203 6.29 -2.17 -0.84
C SER A 203 5.90 -1.11 0.17
N VAL A 204 5.96 -1.38 1.48
CA VAL A 204 5.76 -0.37 2.52
C VAL A 204 6.80 0.76 2.43
N ARG A 205 8.09 0.44 2.21
CA ARG A 205 9.11 1.47 1.97
C ARG A 205 8.77 2.36 0.78
N TRP A 206 8.24 1.77 -0.31
CA TRP A 206 7.79 2.52 -1.48
C TRP A 206 6.53 3.37 -1.23
N LEU A 207 5.57 2.87 -0.46
CA LEU A 207 4.40 3.65 -0.04
C LEU A 207 4.83 4.84 0.83
N LEU A 208 5.77 4.65 1.77
CA LEU A 208 6.33 5.75 2.54
C LEU A 208 7.09 6.74 1.66
N CYS A 209 7.81 6.28 0.62
CA CYS A 209 8.42 7.19 -0.37
C CYS A 209 7.37 8.03 -1.10
N PHE A 210 6.22 7.44 -1.47
CA PHE A 210 5.10 8.21 -2.02
C PHE A 210 4.65 9.31 -1.06
N ILE A 211 4.45 8.98 0.22
CA ILE A 211 4.09 9.96 1.26
C ILE A 211 5.09 11.10 1.33
N MET A 212 6.39 10.81 1.29
CA MET A 212 7.43 11.83 1.33
C MET A 212 7.36 12.77 0.14
N TYR A 213 7.20 12.27 -1.09
CA TYR A 213 6.99 13.14 -2.25
C TYR A 213 5.72 13.96 -2.11
N ALA A 214 4.62 13.27 -1.81
CA ALA A 214 3.28 13.83 -1.78
C ALA A 214 3.11 14.94 -0.72
N GLN A 215 3.92 14.92 0.35
CA GLN A 215 3.81 15.86 1.47
C GLN A 215 5.05 16.74 1.66
N GLY A 216 6.05 16.60 0.79
CA GLY A 216 7.25 17.46 0.74
C GLY A 216 8.37 17.06 1.70
N GLY A 217 8.41 15.82 2.18
CA GLY A 217 9.44 15.32 3.09
C GLY A 217 10.78 15.01 2.42
N SER A 218 11.85 14.95 3.23
CA SER A 218 13.21 14.60 2.76
C SER A 218 13.34 13.10 2.50
N LEU A 219 13.32 12.70 1.22
CA LEU A 219 13.57 11.30 0.84
C LEU A 219 14.97 10.83 1.17
N LYS A 220 15.98 11.70 1.05
CA LYS A 220 17.37 11.32 1.33
C LYS A 220 17.50 10.68 2.72
N GLU A 221 16.90 11.31 3.72
CA GLU A 221 16.95 10.84 5.10
C GLU A 221 16.16 9.57 5.33
N LEU A 222 15.01 9.42 4.66
CA LEU A 222 14.20 8.22 4.75
C LEU A 222 14.87 7.03 4.03
N THR A 223 15.46 7.25 2.85
CA THR A 223 16.10 6.21 2.05
C THR A 223 17.34 5.65 2.73
N SER A 224 18.11 6.51 3.44
CA SER A 224 19.23 6.06 4.27
C SER A 224 18.75 5.20 5.45
N HIS A 225 17.60 5.52 6.03
CA HIS A 225 16.99 4.73 7.11
C HIS A 225 16.54 3.34 6.66
N PHE A 226 16.07 3.22 5.41
CA PHE A 226 15.72 1.92 4.82
C PHE A 226 16.92 1.05 4.46
N GLY A 227 18.15 1.55 4.61
CA GLY A 227 19.36 0.86 4.18
C GLY A 227 19.53 0.80 2.66
N TRP A 228 18.83 1.65 1.91
CA TRP A 228 19.00 1.70 0.46
C TRP A 228 20.29 2.40 0.05
N THR A 229 20.95 1.87 -0.98
CA THR A 229 22.15 2.46 -1.56
C THR A 229 21.79 3.78 -2.25
N VAL A 230 22.13 4.90 -1.62
CA VAL A 230 21.86 6.24 -2.18
C VAL A 230 22.96 6.62 -3.17
N LYS A 231 22.78 6.31 -4.45
CA LYS A 231 23.79 6.60 -5.49
C LYS A 231 23.93 8.10 -5.82
N SER A 232 22.84 8.86 -5.87
CA SER A 232 22.89 10.30 -6.18
C SER A 232 21.60 11.03 -5.80
N LYS A 233 21.72 12.30 -5.34
CA LYS A 233 20.56 13.18 -5.12
C LYS A 233 19.74 13.39 -6.40
N LYS A 234 20.40 13.38 -7.57
CA LYS A 234 19.76 13.61 -8.87
C LYS A 234 18.84 12.45 -9.27
N LEU A 235 19.12 11.23 -8.81
CA LEU A 235 18.30 10.04 -9.11
C LEU A 235 16.86 10.24 -8.63
N TRP A 236 16.69 10.68 -7.38
CA TRP A 236 15.36 10.90 -6.79
C TRP A 236 14.56 11.95 -7.55
N HIS A 237 15.19 13.04 -7.99
CA HIS A 237 14.50 14.03 -8.85
C HIS A 237 14.09 13.47 -10.22
N GLN A 238 14.88 12.55 -10.79
CA GLN A 238 14.57 11.94 -12.08
C GLN A 238 13.39 10.96 -12.02
N LEU A 239 12.99 10.51 -10.83
CA LEU A 239 11.82 9.62 -10.67
C LEU A 239 10.51 10.25 -11.16
N PHE A 240 10.41 11.59 -11.17
CA PHE A 240 9.24 12.29 -11.74
C PHE A 240 9.08 12.07 -13.25
N MET A 241 10.17 11.76 -13.95
CA MET A 241 10.14 11.50 -15.39
C MET A 241 9.80 10.04 -15.72
N CYS A 242 9.68 9.17 -14.72
CA CYS A 242 9.43 7.75 -14.94
C CYS A 242 8.00 7.51 -15.44
N PRO A 243 7.83 6.66 -16.48
CA PRO A 243 6.51 6.24 -16.92
C PRO A 243 5.68 5.59 -15.81
N ALA A 244 4.40 5.92 -15.74
CA ALA A 244 3.49 5.50 -14.66
C ALA A 244 3.28 3.97 -14.56
N HIS A 245 3.54 3.22 -15.63
CA HIS A 245 3.35 1.78 -15.67
C HIS A 245 4.57 0.99 -15.13
N LEU A 246 5.69 1.65 -14.82
CA LEU A 246 6.88 0.98 -14.34
C LEU A 246 6.72 0.49 -12.90
N MET A 247 7.31 -0.67 -12.61
CA MET A 247 7.52 -1.15 -11.25
C MET A 247 8.61 -0.30 -10.57
N PRO A 248 8.63 -0.13 -9.24
CA PRO A 248 9.61 0.71 -8.56
C PRO A 248 11.08 0.38 -8.90
N LEU A 249 11.46 -0.89 -8.88
CA LEU A 249 12.79 -1.35 -9.30
C LEU A 249 13.14 -0.86 -10.72
N HIS A 250 12.22 -1.06 -11.67
CA HIS A 250 12.41 -0.60 -13.04
C HIS A 250 12.40 0.93 -13.17
N ALA A 251 11.62 1.63 -12.35
CA ALA A 251 11.59 3.09 -12.33
C ALA A 251 12.91 3.67 -11.81
N VAL A 252 13.55 3.03 -10.83
CA VAL A 252 14.88 3.42 -10.35
C VAL A 252 15.93 3.19 -11.43
N LEU A 253 15.92 2.03 -12.07
CA LEU A 253 16.80 1.73 -13.20
C LEU A 253 16.60 2.73 -14.35
N TYR A 254 15.35 3.02 -14.70
CA TYR A 254 14.99 4.00 -15.72
C TYR A 254 15.51 5.40 -15.38
N ALA A 255 15.28 5.87 -14.16
CA ALA A 255 15.74 7.16 -13.70
C ALA A 255 17.26 7.28 -13.74
N GLU A 256 17.98 6.22 -13.35
CA GLU A 256 19.44 6.18 -13.44
C GLU A 256 19.92 6.15 -14.89
N PHE A 257 19.28 5.35 -15.75
CA PHE A 257 19.58 5.26 -17.16
C PHE A 257 19.39 6.62 -17.87
N LYS A 258 18.28 7.30 -17.58
CA LYS A 258 18.02 8.67 -18.06
C LYS A 258 19.02 9.67 -17.49
N ARG A 259 19.41 9.56 -16.22
CA ARG A 259 20.45 10.42 -15.61
C ARG A 259 21.80 10.29 -16.33
N LEU A 260 22.09 9.13 -16.91
CA LEU A 260 23.29 8.86 -17.71
C LEU A 260 23.16 9.27 -19.19
N GLY A 261 22.00 9.78 -19.61
CA GLY A 261 21.75 10.25 -20.98
C GLY A 261 21.19 9.19 -21.93
N GLY A 262 20.63 8.09 -21.40
CA GLY A 262 20.07 7.01 -22.20
C GLY A 262 18.72 7.32 -22.87
N TRP A 263 18.40 6.58 -23.93
CA TRP A 263 17.20 6.74 -24.76
C TRP A 263 16.11 5.72 -24.41
N ASP A 264 14.83 6.04 -24.62
CA ASP A 264 13.75 5.14 -24.19
C ASP A 264 13.77 3.79 -24.92
N GLU A 265 14.19 3.79 -26.18
CA GLU A 265 14.32 2.62 -27.03
C GLU A 265 15.39 1.66 -26.50
N ASP A 266 16.53 2.20 -26.07
CA ASP A 266 17.63 1.42 -25.50
C ASP A 266 17.21 0.80 -24.17
N PHE A 267 16.48 1.55 -23.34
CA PHE A 267 15.95 1.04 -22.08
C PHE A 267 14.98 -0.11 -22.32
N ALA A 268 14.07 0.02 -23.28
CA ALA A 268 13.15 -1.05 -23.64
C ALA A 268 13.88 -2.32 -24.12
N CYS A 269 14.98 -2.16 -24.87
CA CYS A 269 15.82 -3.27 -25.30
C CYS A 269 16.50 -3.97 -24.10
N LEU A 270 17.09 -3.20 -23.18
CA LEU A 270 17.74 -3.72 -21.97
C LEU A 270 16.75 -4.47 -21.08
N MET A 271 15.57 -3.91 -20.87
CA MET A 271 14.52 -4.52 -20.05
C MET A 271 13.89 -5.77 -20.69
N GLY A 272 14.13 -6.00 -21.98
CA GLY A 272 13.78 -7.24 -22.67
C GLY A 272 14.57 -8.45 -22.17
N ASN A 273 15.68 -8.25 -21.46
CA ASN A 273 16.49 -9.31 -20.89
C ASN A 273 16.61 -9.17 -19.36
N LYS A 274 16.05 -10.15 -18.63
CA LYS A 274 16.01 -10.17 -17.17
C LYS A 274 17.39 -10.14 -16.52
N SER A 275 18.43 -10.60 -17.21
CA SER A 275 19.81 -10.59 -16.68
C SER A 275 20.40 -9.19 -16.50
N TYR A 276 19.80 -8.15 -17.10
CA TYR A 276 20.23 -6.76 -16.92
C TYR A 276 19.43 -6.01 -15.85
N VAL A 277 18.44 -6.66 -15.23
CA VAL A 277 17.68 -6.04 -14.14
C VAL A 277 18.48 -6.18 -12.86
N ILE A 278 19.10 -5.08 -12.44
CA ILE A 278 19.93 -4.99 -11.24
C ILE A 278 19.18 -4.13 -10.21
N ASP A 279 19.19 -4.54 -8.95
CA ASP A 279 18.73 -3.65 -7.88
C ASP A 279 19.82 -2.63 -7.54
N LEU A 280 19.55 -1.36 -7.87
CA LEU A 280 20.46 -0.26 -7.59
C LEU A 280 20.37 0.22 -6.13
N LEU A 281 19.33 -0.18 -5.40
CA LEU A 281 19.06 0.19 -4.02
C LEU A 281 19.50 -0.89 -3.03
N GLU A 282 19.70 -2.13 -3.45
CA GLU A 282 20.30 -3.15 -2.59
C GLU A 282 21.69 -2.71 -2.08
N PRO A 283 22.01 -2.96 -0.80
CA PRO A 283 23.34 -2.71 -0.27
C PRO A 283 24.35 -3.61 -0.98
N ILE A 284 25.45 -3.01 -1.45
CA ILE A 284 26.55 -3.77 -2.03
C ILE A 284 27.24 -4.49 -0.87
N SER A 285 27.17 -5.82 -0.82
CA SER A 285 27.99 -6.61 0.11
C SER A 285 29.45 -6.45 -0.29
N GLU A 286 30.21 -5.64 0.46
CA GLU A 286 31.67 -5.65 0.42
C GLU A 286 32.18 -6.91 1.15
N GLU A 287 31.97 -8.07 0.56
CA GLU A 287 32.79 -9.26 0.83
C GLU A 287 33.43 -9.68 -0.50
N GLY A 288 34.60 -9.09 -0.76
CA GLY A 288 35.51 -9.39 -1.87
C GLY A 288 36.90 -8.90 -1.55
#